data_AF-A0A7W5SEM7-F1
#
_entry.id   AF-A0A7W5SEM7-F1
#
_cell.length_a   1.000
_cell.length_b   1.000
_cell.length_c   1.000
_cell.angle_alpha   90.00
_cell.angle_beta   90.00
_cell.angle_gamma   90.00
#
_symmetry.space_group_name_H-M   'P 1'
#
loop_
_entity.id
_entity.type
_entity.pdbx_description
1 polymer ?
#
loop_
_entity_poly.entity_id
_entity_poly.type
_entity_poly.pdbx_seq_one_letter_code
_entity_poly.pdbx_strand_id
1 'polypeptide(L)'
;MMQISLYLGQPDFVDALFRGTTLEKTMQREEFEPDLYEAACAQLARHGLKPPGIVTAALPASLPPAKEEDVENPGYYWLRYCLSLKPRWADILATYAQYLSPRWGGGDGEVEKFAAGPLCSALNEQERNDVRWPGVLDALTLSGYPQPGDTREIAAKQKIFKTWLARDLSDRLRFISLGQYANFTNYSLADAELARQRHVESIRYCKPPGTYPAIDGPFRDFTYLMLIKHFEDHEGAYVKVLQTAVRRFEEPTMLTVAAFAWQFGMWGIKADPAIATRLIERAVQLEPLHEPDEFTPMHACRMMWDGGFQKEATYFTRAFAERRAYSAAASMYDITNGIRPDTDPELLDDEEAGRWLELAVDDGEPVALYNYAWRLENVDSLDLQERKNFERVRNFYVGAMNGGVEMAMIKVASVDRRHGTAEEKQQAVADMKSLVDYHDDHIAGEAYGQVVLAYKYGDGVPQSDFVAMQWFDRYKQLFPNHSALEWMETQVYGSTGMQMAGRALKAFFLGKKLSSEHLPPK
;
A
#
# COMPACT_ATOMS: atom_id res chain seq x y z
N MET A 1 15.39 23.61 5.65
CA MET A 1 15.22 24.03 7.06
C MET A 1 13.77 24.27 7.41
N MET A 2 13.07 25.27 6.84
CA MET A 2 11.65 25.54 7.17
C MET A 2 10.77 24.28 7.27
N GLN A 3 10.71 23.48 6.19
CA GLN A 3 9.89 22.26 6.16
C GLN A 3 10.35 21.21 7.18
N ILE A 4 11.67 21.03 7.34
CA ILE A 4 12.24 20.10 8.34
C ILE A 4 11.82 20.54 9.74
N SER A 5 11.97 21.83 10.07
CA SER A 5 11.62 22.37 11.38
C SER A 5 10.13 22.21 11.70
N LEU A 6 9.25 22.34 10.68
CA LEU A 6 7.81 22.18 10.85
C LEU A 6 7.38 20.71 10.94
N TYR A 7 8.06 19.81 10.23
CA TYR A 7 7.67 18.40 10.16
C TYR A 7 8.31 17.53 11.25
N LEU A 8 9.61 17.69 11.46
CA LEU A 8 10.43 16.83 12.33
C LEU A 8 10.93 17.55 13.59
N GLY A 9 10.61 18.84 13.73
CA GLY A 9 11.27 19.71 14.69
C GLY A 9 12.60 20.25 14.15
N GLN A 10 13.05 21.38 14.70
CA GLN A 10 14.35 21.93 14.34
C GLN A 10 15.45 21.00 14.87
N PRO A 11 16.45 20.62 14.06
CA PRO A 11 17.55 19.79 14.56
C PRO A 11 18.29 20.46 15.72
N ASP A 12 18.58 19.69 16.78
CA ASP A 12 19.20 20.20 18.02
C ASP A 12 20.49 21.00 17.78
N PHE A 13 21.28 20.61 16.77
CA PHE A 13 22.52 21.33 16.45
C PHE A 13 22.26 22.73 15.93
N VAL A 14 21.15 22.95 15.23
CA VAL A 14 20.75 24.26 14.76
C VAL A 14 20.30 25.12 15.95
N ASP A 15 19.55 24.55 16.89
CA ASP A 15 19.17 25.25 18.12
C ASP A 15 20.38 25.65 18.97
N ALA A 16 21.34 24.74 19.14
CA ALA A 16 22.58 25.01 19.86
C ALA A 16 23.36 26.16 19.22
N LEU A 17 23.45 26.18 17.88
CA LEU A 17 24.10 27.25 17.14
C LEU A 17 23.39 28.61 17.31
N PHE A 18 22.05 28.65 17.33
CA PHE A 18 21.31 29.89 17.64
C PHE A 18 21.50 30.36 19.07
N ARG A 19 21.65 29.43 20.03
CA ARG A 19 21.94 29.74 21.45
C ARG A 19 23.41 30.08 21.71
N GLY A 20 24.30 29.89 20.73
CA GLY A 20 25.74 30.05 20.91
C GLY A 20 26.35 28.99 21.85
N THR A 21 25.69 27.84 22.01
CA THR A 21 26.16 26.72 22.83
C THR A 21 26.77 25.63 21.96
N THR A 22 27.74 24.89 22.49
CA THR A 22 28.22 23.64 21.85
C THR A 22 27.16 22.55 21.99
N LEU A 23 26.92 21.79 20.91
CA LEU A 23 26.09 20.60 20.98
C LEU A 23 26.78 19.56 21.86
N GLU A 24 26.10 19.09 22.91
CA GLU A 24 26.71 18.13 23.86
C GLU A 24 26.83 16.72 23.27
N LYS A 25 25.97 16.33 22.31
CA LYS A 25 25.99 15.01 21.68
C LYS A 25 25.37 15.01 20.27
N THR A 26 26.15 14.71 19.24
CA THR A 26 25.62 14.23 17.94
C THR A 26 25.59 12.71 17.98
N MET A 27 24.52 12.07 17.48
CA MET A 27 24.50 10.62 17.28
C MET A 27 25.68 10.22 16.39
N GLN A 28 26.50 9.29 16.89
CA GLN A 28 27.60 8.70 16.15
C GLN A 28 27.10 7.56 15.27
N ARG A 29 27.89 7.18 14.26
CA ARG A 29 27.54 6.07 13.35
C ARG A 29 27.25 4.79 14.13
N GLU A 30 28.01 4.54 15.17
CA GLU A 30 27.95 3.35 16.02
C GLU A 30 26.67 3.28 16.87
N GLU A 31 25.90 4.37 16.92
CA GLU A 31 24.60 4.44 17.60
C GLU A 31 23.42 4.05 16.70
N PHE A 32 23.65 3.80 15.41
CA PHE A 32 22.65 3.27 14.46
C PHE A 32 22.81 1.76 14.28
N GLU A 33 21.70 1.07 14.00
CA GLU A 33 21.78 -0.31 13.52
C GLU A 33 22.58 -0.34 12.19
N PRO A 34 23.57 -1.24 12.04
CA PRO A 34 24.46 -1.24 10.88
C PRO A 34 23.71 -1.30 9.55
N ASP A 35 22.72 -2.19 9.47
CA ASP A 35 21.93 -2.42 8.26
C ASP A 35 21.08 -1.19 7.91
N LEU A 36 20.50 -0.51 8.92
CA LEU A 36 19.72 0.71 8.74
C LEU A 36 20.60 1.87 8.24
N TYR A 37 21.79 2.02 8.81
CA TYR A 37 22.74 3.06 8.39
C TYR A 37 23.24 2.80 6.98
N GLU A 38 23.57 1.55 6.63
CA GLU A 38 23.98 1.18 5.28
C GLU A 38 22.86 1.37 4.26
N ALA A 39 21.62 1.00 4.60
CA ALA A 39 20.45 1.26 3.77
C ALA A 39 20.23 2.77 3.53
N ALA A 40 20.32 3.58 4.58
CA ALA A 40 20.21 5.04 4.46
C ALA A 40 21.35 5.63 3.59
N CYS A 41 22.58 5.14 3.76
CA CYS A 41 23.72 5.55 2.93
C CYS A 41 23.54 5.14 1.47
N ALA A 42 23.04 3.93 1.20
CA ALA A 42 22.72 3.46 -0.14
C ALA A 42 21.65 4.34 -0.80
N GLN A 43 20.62 4.73 -0.04
CA GLN A 43 19.59 5.65 -0.51
C GLN A 43 20.17 7.03 -0.86
N LEU A 44 21.00 7.62 0.01
CA LEU A 44 21.70 8.87 -0.29
C LEU A 44 22.60 8.77 -1.53
N ALA A 45 23.33 7.65 -1.67
CA ALA A 45 24.21 7.41 -2.80
C ALA A 45 23.47 7.34 -4.14
N ARG A 46 22.22 6.82 -4.16
CA ARG A 46 21.35 6.84 -5.36
C ARG A 46 21.07 8.27 -5.84
N HIS A 47 21.11 9.26 -4.94
CA HIS A 47 20.96 10.68 -5.25
C HIS A 47 22.31 11.42 -5.38
N GLY A 48 23.45 10.70 -5.38
CA GLY A 48 24.78 11.30 -5.44
C GLY A 48 25.19 12.06 -4.16
N LEU A 49 24.51 11.78 -3.03
CA LEU A 49 24.77 12.41 -1.75
C LEU A 49 25.65 11.51 -0.87
N LYS A 50 26.50 12.13 -0.03
CA LYS A 50 27.30 11.44 0.99
C LYS A 50 26.78 11.82 2.38
N PRO A 51 26.82 10.91 3.36
CA PRO A 51 26.50 11.25 4.75
C PRO A 51 27.37 12.43 5.21
N PRO A 52 26.79 13.44 5.88
CA PRO A 52 27.56 14.57 6.38
C PRO A 52 28.56 14.09 7.45
N GLY A 53 29.85 14.34 7.22
CA GLY A 53 30.92 13.92 8.14
C GLY A 53 31.26 14.93 9.24
N ILE A 54 30.88 16.21 9.08
CA ILE A 54 31.18 17.29 10.03
C ILE A 54 30.00 18.27 10.05
N VAL A 55 29.44 18.52 11.24
CA VAL A 55 28.43 19.56 11.47
C VAL A 55 29.13 20.92 11.59
N THR A 56 28.57 21.96 10.98
CA THR A 56 29.15 23.32 11.05
C THR A 56 29.24 23.83 12.49
N ALA A 57 30.32 24.54 12.82
CA ALA A 57 30.55 25.11 14.14
C ALA A 57 29.93 26.52 14.34
N ALA A 58 29.42 27.12 13.26
CA ALA A 58 28.79 28.44 13.30
C ALA A 58 27.64 28.55 12.30
N LEU A 59 26.68 29.44 12.59
CA LEU A 59 25.64 29.84 11.64
C LEU A 59 26.24 30.67 10.49
N PRO A 60 25.67 30.57 9.27
CA PRO A 60 26.00 31.50 8.20
C PRO A 60 25.80 32.95 8.63
N ALA A 61 26.79 33.82 8.37
CA ALA A 61 26.75 35.23 8.75
C ALA A 61 25.59 36.02 8.12
N SER A 62 24.97 35.49 7.06
CA SER A 62 23.79 36.07 6.41
C SER A 62 22.49 35.85 7.17
N LEU A 63 22.48 35.03 8.23
CA LEU A 63 21.29 34.76 9.01
C LEU A 63 21.03 35.87 10.04
N PRO A 64 19.81 36.44 10.10
CA PRO A 64 19.46 37.38 11.15
C PRO A 64 19.40 36.66 12.51
N PRO A 65 19.64 37.37 13.63
CA PRO A 65 19.48 36.79 14.96
C PRO A 65 18.03 36.32 15.17
N ALA A 66 17.87 35.17 15.83
CA ALA A 66 16.56 34.69 16.25
C ALA A 66 15.98 35.58 17.36
N LYS A 67 14.67 35.81 17.32
CA LYS A 67 13.89 36.44 18.39
C LYS A 67 13.40 35.37 19.36
N GLU A 68 12.91 35.78 20.52
CA GLU A 68 12.37 34.85 21.53
C GLU A 68 11.19 34.01 20.97
N GLU A 69 10.29 34.65 20.23
CA GLU A 69 9.17 34.00 19.51
C GLU A 69 9.62 32.98 18.45
N ASP A 70 10.84 33.10 17.91
CA ASP A 70 11.38 32.17 16.91
C ASP A 70 11.82 30.84 17.53
N VAL A 71 12.04 30.81 18.85
CA VAL A 71 12.37 29.59 19.58
C VAL A 71 11.14 28.70 19.70
N GLU A 72 9.96 29.30 19.91
CA GLU A 72 8.69 28.57 20.00
C GLU A 72 8.18 28.11 18.63
N ASN A 73 8.53 28.81 17.55
CA ASN A 73 8.21 28.42 16.18
C ASN A 73 9.40 28.63 15.23
N PRO A 74 10.36 27.69 15.20
CA PRO A 74 11.54 27.81 14.34
C PRO A 74 11.19 27.79 12.85
N GLY A 75 10.09 27.13 12.46
CA GLY A 75 9.57 27.17 11.09
C GLY A 75 9.25 28.60 10.64
N TYR A 76 8.66 29.41 11.52
CA TYR A 76 8.32 30.79 11.22
C TYR A 76 9.56 31.69 11.04
N TYR A 77 10.63 31.46 11.81
CA TYR A 77 11.92 32.12 11.58
C TYR A 77 12.42 31.88 10.15
N TRP A 78 12.46 30.62 9.72
CA TRP A 78 12.92 30.27 8.38
C TRP A 78 12.01 30.84 7.28
N LEU A 79 10.71 30.90 7.51
CA LEU A 79 9.78 31.57 6.61
C LEU A 79 10.13 33.06 6.48
N ARG A 80 10.30 33.78 7.60
CA ARG A 80 10.66 35.21 7.59
C ARG A 80 11.99 35.45 6.89
N TYR A 81 12.96 34.55 7.07
CA TYR A 81 14.22 34.61 6.33
C TYR A 81 14.01 34.42 4.82
N CYS A 82 13.18 33.46 4.38
CA CYS A 82 12.86 33.30 2.96
C CYS A 82 12.19 34.56 2.38
N LEU A 83 11.28 35.17 3.13
CA LEU A 83 10.57 36.38 2.71
C LEU A 83 11.45 37.63 2.73
N SER A 84 12.50 37.69 3.54
CA SER A 84 13.47 38.79 3.46
C SER A 84 14.28 38.75 2.17
N LEU A 85 14.53 37.54 1.63
CA LEU A 85 15.19 37.34 0.34
C LEU A 85 14.23 37.57 -0.85
N LYS A 86 12.97 37.13 -0.72
CA LYS A 86 11.93 37.30 -1.74
C LYS A 86 10.58 37.63 -1.08
N PRO A 87 10.22 38.92 -0.93
CA PRO A 87 9.03 39.34 -0.19
C PRO A 87 7.68 38.82 -0.73
N ARG A 88 7.58 38.61 -2.05
CA ARG A 88 6.36 38.09 -2.71
C ARG A 88 6.61 36.67 -3.21
N TRP A 89 6.84 35.74 -2.29
CA TRP A 89 7.07 34.33 -2.61
C TRP A 89 5.83 33.49 -2.25
N ALA A 90 4.88 33.41 -3.17
CA ALA A 90 3.62 32.69 -2.93
C ALA A 90 3.85 31.20 -2.59
N ASP A 91 4.73 30.52 -3.31
CA ASP A 91 4.99 29.08 -3.09
C ASP A 91 5.54 28.76 -1.68
N ILE A 92 6.42 29.59 -1.12
CA ILE A 92 6.95 29.34 0.23
C ILE A 92 5.89 29.60 1.30
N LEU A 93 5.01 30.60 1.08
CA LEU A 93 3.86 30.87 1.96
C LEU A 93 2.86 29.72 1.91
N ALA A 94 2.55 29.19 0.72
CA ALA A 94 1.67 28.03 0.56
C ALA A 94 2.26 26.77 1.19
N THR A 95 3.59 26.57 1.05
CA THR A 95 4.31 25.48 1.71
C THR A 95 4.23 25.59 3.23
N TYR A 96 4.40 26.79 3.79
CA TYR A 96 4.24 27.01 5.23
C TYR A 96 2.79 26.74 5.67
N ALA A 97 1.82 27.24 4.91
CA ALA A 97 0.40 27.07 5.20
C ALA A 97 -0.05 25.59 5.20
N GLN A 98 0.64 24.70 4.47
CA GLN A 98 0.42 23.26 4.55
C GLN A 98 0.58 22.74 5.99
N TYR A 99 1.57 23.21 6.73
CA TYR A 99 1.80 22.80 8.12
C TYR A 99 0.84 23.46 9.12
N LEU A 100 0.05 24.44 8.68
CA LEU A 100 -1.05 25.01 9.47
C LEU A 100 -2.38 24.29 9.20
N SER A 101 -2.40 23.31 8.31
CA SER A 101 -3.64 22.59 7.99
C SER A 101 -3.91 21.47 9.00
N PRO A 102 -5.17 21.08 9.22
CA PRO A 102 -5.53 20.03 10.19
C PRO A 102 -4.80 18.70 10.00
N ARG A 103 -4.49 18.32 8.76
CA ARG A 103 -3.71 17.11 8.44
C ARG A 103 -2.33 17.09 9.10
N TRP A 104 -1.74 18.26 9.34
CA TRP A 104 -0.40 18.43 9.88
C TRP A 104 -0.39 18.94 11.33
N GLY A 105 -1.53 18.81 12.03
CA GLY A 105 -1.68 19.21 13.44
C GLY A 105 -2.05 20.68 13.64
N GLY A 106 -2.28 21.44 12.56
CA GLY A 106 -2.82 22.80 12.64
C GLY A 106 -4.30 22.84 13.05
N GLY A 107 -4.77 23.99 13.49
CA GLY A 107 -6.15 24.23 13.89
C GLY A 107 -7.08 24.59 12.73
N ASP A 108 -8.38 24.36 12.92
CA ASP A 108 -9.41 24.78 11.97
C ASP A 108 -9.35 26.30 11.71
N GLY A 109 -9.26 26.66 10.43
CA GLY A 109 -9.21 28.04 9.96
C GLY A 109 -7.86 28.75 10.14
N GLU A 110 -6.81 28.10 10.63
CA GLU A 110 -5.47 28.71 10.73
C GLU A 110 -4.88 29.07 9.37
N VAL A 111 -5.08 28.21 8.38
CA VAL A 111 -4.70 28.48 6.98
C VAL A 111 -5.37 29.76 6.45
N GLU A 112 -6.67 29.96 6.71
CA GLU A 112 -7.38 31.17 6.28
C GLU A 112 -6.87 32.41 7.02
N LYS A 113 -6.68 32.31 8.34
CA LYS A 113 -6.10 33.40 9.15
C LYS A 113 -4.72 33.79 8.63
N PHE A 114 -3.90 32.82 8.25
CA PHE A 114 -2.58 33.07 7.69
C PHE A 114 -2.65 33.71 6.29
N ALA A 115 -3.51 33.21 5.41
CA ALA A 115 -3.72 33.77 4.08
C ALA A 115 -4.28 35.20 4.08
N ALA A 116 -5.07 35.56 5.10
CA ALA A 116 -5.57 36.91 5.35
C ALA A 116 -4.58 37.79 6.14
N GLY A 117 -3.49 37.20 6.64
CA GLY A 117 -2.51 37.86 7.49
C GLY A 117 -1.55 38.80 6.76
N PRO A 118 -0.73 39.56 7.51
CA PRO A 118 0.15 40.59 6.96
C PRO A 118 1.23 40.03 6.02
N LEU A 119 1.71 38.80 6.25
CA LEU A 119 2.72 38.17 5.37
C LEU A 119 2.18 37.86 3.96
N CYS A 120 0.87 37.73 3.81
CA CYS A 120 0.20 37.46 2.54
C CYS A 120 -0.39 38.72 1.90
N SER A 121 -0.26 39.89 2.54
CA SER A 121 -0.89 41.14 2.10
C SER A 121 -0.40 41.64 0.74
N ALA A 122 0.85 41.33 0.38
CA ALA A 122 1.45 41.71 -0.90
C ALA A 122 1.07 40.77 -2.07
N LEU A 123 0.42 39.64 -1.79
CA LEU A 123 -0.03 38.69 -2.80
C LEU A 123 -1.26 39.22 -3.56
N ASN A 124 -1.42 38.83 -4.82
CA ASN A 124 -2.71 38.98 -5.51
C ASN A 124 -3.71 37.90 -5.02
N GLU A 125 -4.95 37.92 -5.51
CA GLU A 125 -5.97 36.99 -5.02
C GLU A 125 -5.70 35.53 -5.44
N GLN A 126 -5.17 35.29 -6.64
CA GLN A 126 -4.79 33.96 -7.09
C GLN A 126 -3.69 33.37 -6.21
N GLU A 127 -2.64 34.15 -5.94
CA GLU A 127 -1.52 33.77 -5.07
C GLU A 127 -1.99 33.53 -3.62
N ARG A 128 -2.91 34.36 -3.09
CA ARG A 128 -3.51 34.08 -1.78
C ARG A 128 -4.33 32.80 -1.78
N ASN A 129 -4.99 32.47 -2.89
CA ASN A 129 -5.72 31.21 -3.01
C ASN A 129 -4.77 30.01 -3.09
N ASP A 130 -3.56 30.16 -3.64
CA ASP A 130 -2.50 29.13 -3.50
C ASP A 130 -2.14 28.90 -2.02
N VAL A 131 -2.08 29.95 -1.20
CA VAL A 131 -1.86 29.83 0.26
C VAL A 131 -3.04 29.19 0.98
N ARG A 132 -4.28 29.42 0.53
CA ARG A 132 -5.49 28.83 1.13
C ARG A 132 -5.69 27.35 0.79
N TRP A 133 -5.14 26.92 -0.34
CA TRP A 133 -5.40 25.60 -0.90
C TRP A 133 -5.20 24.44 0.07
N PRO A 134 -4.15 24.37 0.91
CA PRO A 134 -3.97 23.25 1.83
C PRO A 134 -5.15 23.06 2.80
N GLY A 135 -5.70 24.15 3.33
CA GLY A 135 -6.88 24.09 4.22
C GLY A 135 -8.14 23.66 3.49
N VAL A 136 -8.30 24.09 2.23
CA VAL A 136 -9.44 23.65 1.38
C VAL A 136 -9.30 22.19 1.00
N LEU A 137 -8.11 21.75 0.61
CA LEU A 137 -7.81 20.37 0.27
C LEU A 137 -8.12 19.44 1.45
N ASP A 138 -7.72 19.81 2.66
CA ASP A 138 -8.05 19.05 3.87
C ASP A 138 -9.56 19.00 4.10
N ALA A 139 -10.25 20.14 3.96
CA ALA A 139 -11.71 20.19 4.04
C ALA A 139 -12.40 19.33 2.96
N LEU A 140 -11.74 19.03 1.84
CA LEU A 140 -12.25 18.16 0.78
C LEU A 140 -11.89 16.68 0.98
N THR A 141 -10.77 16.36 1.62
CA THR A 141 -10.16 15.01 1.56
C THR A 141 -10.00 14.31 2.90
N LEU A 142 -9.91 15.01 4.04
CA LEU A 142 -9.67 14.36 5.34
C LEU A 142 -10.80 13.41 5.77
N SER A 143 -12.05 13.79 5.50
CA SER A 143 -13.22 12.97 5.81
C SER A 143 -13.49 11.88 4.76
N GLY A 144 -12.65 11.75 3.74
CA GLY A 144 -12.98 11.05 2.51
C GLY A 144 -14.19 11.66 1.78
N TYR A 145 -14.58 11.03 0.67
CA TYR A 145 -15.80 11.37 -0.04
C TYR A 145 -17.02 10.69 0.60
N PRO A 146 -18.16 11.39 0.71
CA PRO A 146 -19.37 10.80 1.26
C PRO A 146 -19.87 9.66 0.37
N GLN A 147 -20.48 8.65 1.00
CA GLN A 147 -21.05 7.51 0.28
C GLN A 147 -22.24 7.94 -0.60
N PRO A 148 -22.45 7.28 -1.75
CA PRO A 148 -23.65 7.51 -2.56
C PRO A 148 -24.93 7.41 -1.71
N GLY A 149 -25.79 8.43 -1.82
CA GLY A 149 -27.05 8.51 -1.05
C GLY A 149 -26.99 9.35 0.23
N ASP A 150 -25.81 9.73 0.73
CA ASP A 150 -25.68 10.66 1.86
C ASP A 150 -25.93 12.11 1.41
N THR A 151 -27.21 12.44 1.22
CA THR A 151 -27.64 13.72 0.63
C THR A 151 -27.13 14.95 1.38
N ARG A 152 -26.98 14.88 2.71
CA ARG A 152 -26.52 16.00 3.54
C ARG A 152 -25.03 16.24 3.35
N GLU A 153 -24.19 15.21 3.49
CA GLU A 153 -22.74 15.35 3.34
C GLU A 153 -22.35 15.64 1.90
N ILE A 154 -23.05 15.05 0.93
CA ILE A 154 -22.91 15.38 -0.50
C ILE A 154 -23.18 16.87 -0.73
N ALA A 155 -24.30 17.41 -0.23
CA ALA A 155 -24.63 18.82 -0.40
C ALA A 155 -23.60 19.73 0.27
N ALA A 156 -23.07 19.33 1.44
CA ALA A 156 -22.01 20.05 2.13
C ALA A 156 -20.72 20.10 1.30
N LYS A 157 -20.23 18.96 0.79
CA LYS A 157 -19.04 18.92 -0.08
C LYS A 157 -19.23 19.66 -1.39
N GLN A 158 -20.38 19.52 -2.04
CA GLN A 158 -20.71 20.31 -3.24
C GLN A 158 -20.64 21.81 -2.97
N LYS A 159 -21.10 22.28 -1.81
CA LYS A 159 -21.02 23.69 -1.43
C LYS A 159 -19.56 24.16 -1.31
N ILE A 160 -18.67 23.34 -0.75
CA ILE A 160 -17.24 23.66 -0.65
C ILE A 160 -16.65 23.81 -2.05
N PHE A 161 -16.85 22.82 -2.94
CA PHE A 161 -16.35 22.89 -4.32
C PHE A 161 -16.88 24.12 -5.08
N LYS A 162 -18.19 24.38 -5.04
CA LYS A 162 -18.81 25.53 -5.72
C LYS A 162 -18.28 26.86 -5.19
N THR A 163 -18.17 26.99 -3.86
CA THR A 163 -17.64 28.21 -3.22
C THR A 163 -16.18 28.43 -3.60
N TRP A 164 -15.38 27.36 -3.63
CA TRP A 164 -13.96 27.43 -4.00
C TRP A 164 -13.75 27.79 -5.46
N LEU A 165 -14.43 27.09 -6.38
CA LEU A 165 -14.30 27.31 -7.83
C LEU A 165 -14.81 28.67 -8.30
N ALA A 166 -15.66 29.33 -7.50
CA ALA A 166 -16.12 30.70 -7.74
C ALA A 166 -15.06 31.77 -7.41
N ARG A 167 -13.97 31.42 -6.71
CA ARG A 167 -12.85 32.34 -6.45
C ARG A 167 -12.00 32.55 -7.70
N ASP A 168 -11.19 33.60 -7.64
CA ASP A 168 -10.14 33.85 -8.64
C ASP A 168 -8.97 32.88 -8.41
N LEU A 169 -8.97 31.77 -9.15
CA LEU A 169 -7.99 30.69 -9.04
C LEU A 169 -6.99 30.77 -10.18
N SER A 170 -5.72 30.46 -9.89
CA SER A 170 -4.72 30.18 -10.92
C SER A 170 -5.16 28.98 -11.79
N ASP A 171 -4.67 28.91 -13.03
CA ASP A 171 -4.93 27.78 -13.94
C ASP A 171 -4.61 26.43 -13.26
N ARG A 172 -3.49 26.36 -12.52
CA ARG A 172 -3.09 25.17 -11.77
C ARG A 172 -4.12 24.77 -10.73
N LEU A 173 -4.56 25.69 -9.88
CA LEU A 173 -5.56 25.37 -8.84
C LEU A 173 -6.91 25.03 -9.45
N ARG A 174 -7.31 25.71 -10.52
CA ARG A 174 -8.57 25.42 -11.21
C ARG A 174 -8.56 24.03 -11.83
N PHE A 175 -7.46 23.63 -12.47
CA PHE A 175 -7.22 22.27 -12.96
C PHE A 175 -7.37 21.22 -11.83
N ILE A 176 -6.60 21.36 -10.75
CA ILE A 176 -6.61 20.40 -9.63
C ILE A 176 -8.01 20.33 -8.98
N SER A 177 -8.62 21.48 -8.71
CA SER A 177 -9.93 21.56 -8.05
C SER A 177 -11.06 20.96 -8.89
N LEU A 178 -11.06 21.22 -10.20
CA LEU A 178 -12.04 20.60 -11.12
C LEU A 178 -11.83 19.09 -11.24
N GLY A 179 -10.58 18.62 -11.25
CA GLY A 179 -10.28 17.19 -11.29
C GLY A 179 -10.78 16.46 -10.05
N GLN A 180 -10.56 17.03 -8.86
CA GLN A 180 -11.12 16.49 -7.61
C GLN A 180 -12.65 16.57 -7.62
N TYR A 181 -13.22 17.64 -8.15
CA TYR A 181 -14.67 17.75 -8.22
C TYR A 181 -15.26 16.70 -9.16
N ALA A 182 -14.61 16.42 -10.29
CA ALA A 182 -14.99 15.37 -11.21
C ALA A 182 -14.96 13.98 -10.53
N ASN A 183 -13.90 13.66 -9.79
CA ASN A 183 -13.81 12.40 -9.05
C ASN A 183 -14.89 12.27 -7.96
N PHE A 184 -15.13 13.32 -7.18
CA PHE A 184 -16.26 13.37 -6.24
C PHE A 184 -17.61 13.17 -6.95
N THR A 185 -17.74 13.68 -8.17
CA THR A 185 -18.98 13.56 -8.96
C THR A 185 -19.21 12.12 -9.39
N ASN A 186 -18.18 11.46 -9.91
CA ASN A 186 -18.29 10.07 -10.31
C ASN A 186 -18.61 9.18 -9.10
N TYR A 187 -17.87 9.37 -8.01
CA TYR A 187 -18.02 8.56 -6.80
C TYR A 187 -19.32 8.87 -6.05
N SER A 188 -19.44 10.05 -5.43
CA SER A 188 -20.51 10.35 -4.47
C SER A 188 -21.85 10.67 -5.14
N LEU A 189 -21.83 11.31 -6.31
CA LEU A 189 -23.06 11.63 -7.05
C LEU A 189 -23.48 10.50 -8.01
N ALA A 190 -22.63 9.49 -8.20
CA ALA A 190 -22.83 8.41 -9.16
C ALA A 190 -23.16 8.91 -10.58
N ASP A 191 -22.59 10.05 -10.97
CA ASP A 191 -22.86 10.72 -12.25
C ASP A 191 -21.60 10.75 -13.13
N ALA A 192 -21.42 9.66 -13.88
CA ALA A 192 -20.23 9.43 -14.70
C ALA A 192 -20.12 10.41 -15.88
N GLU A 193 -21.25 10.82 -16.48
CA GLU A 193 -21.25 11.74 -17.62
C GLU A 193 -20.89 13.16 -17.18
N LEU A 194 -21.46 13.63 -16.06
CA LEU A 194 -21.08 14.93 -15.51
C LEU A 194 -19.63 14.92 -15.01
N ALA A 195 -19.16 13.82 -14.44
CA ALA A 195 -17.75 13.66 -14.06
C ALA A 195 -16.83 13.77 -15.28
N ARG A 196 -17.15 13.09 -16.39
CA ARG A 196 -16.41 13.19 -17.65
C ARG A 196 -16.34 14.63 -18.15
N GLN A 197 -17.47 15.34 -18.18
CA GLN A 197 -17.52 16.75 -18.59
C GLN A 197 -16.62 17.64 -17.71
N ARG A 198 -16.61 17.40 -16.39
CA ARG A 198 -15.76 18.13 -15.44
C ARG A 198 -14.27 17.82 -15.62
N HIS A 199 -13.90 16.57 -15.93
CA HIS A 199 -12.51 16.24 -16.30
C HIS A 199 -12.11 16.95 -17.59
N VAL A 200 -12.94 16.92 -18.62
CA VAL A 200 -12.69 17.65 -19.88
C VAL A 200 -12.51 19.15 -19.61
N GLU A 201 -13.33 19.75 -18.76
CA GLU A 201 -13.19 21.13 -18.33
C GLU A 201 -11.87 21.37 -17.58
N SER A 202 -11.54 20.50 -16.62
CA SER A 202 -10.30 20.53 -15.84
C SER A 202 -9.07 20.60 -16.76
N ILE A 203 -8.99 19.73 -17.77
CA ILE A 203 -7.84 19.66 -18.69
C ILE A 203 -7.61 20.96 -19.47
N ARG A 204 -8.63 21.82 -19.68
CA ARG A 204 -8.45 23.12 -20.36
C ARG A 204 -7.51 24.07 -19.60
N TYR A 205 -7.42 23.88 -18.29
CA TYR A 205 -6.56 24.64 -17.39
C TYR A 205 -5.22 23.95 -17.10
N CYS A 206 -5.01 22.72 -17.57
CA CYS A 206 -3.73 22.03 -17.46
C CYS A 206 -2.74 22.61 -18.50
N LYS A 207 -1.86 23.54 -18.07
CA LYS A 207 -0.85 24.15 -18.95
C LYS A 207 0.47 23.38 -18.89
N PRO A 208 1.15 23.12 -20.03
CA PRO A 208 2.48 22.52 -20.02
C PRO A 208 3.47 23.34 -19.18
N PRO A 209 4.37 22.70 -18.41
CA PRO A 209 4.61 21.25 -18.29
C PRO A 209 3.75 20.54 -17.22
N GLY A 210 2.69 21.18 -16.71
CA GLY A 210 1.82 20.64 -15.67
C GLY A 210 1.14 19.32 -16.04
N THR A 211 0.91 18.50 -15.01
CA THR A 211 0.11 17.25 -15.08
C THR A 211 -0.61 17.06 -13.73
N TYR A 212 -1.37 15.98 -13.59
CA TYR A 212 -1.98 15.60 -12.32
C TYR A 212 -0.92 15.50 -11.21
N PRO A 213 -1.13 16.14 -10.04
CA PRO A 213 -0.16 16.13 -8.94
C PRO A 213 -0.12 14.82 -8.15
N ALA A 214 -1.21 14.03 -8.23
CA ALA A 214 -1.35 12.71 -7.63
C ALA A 214 -2.06 11.79 -8.64
N ILE A 215 -1.75 10.51 -8.58
CA ILE A 215 -2.17 9.52 -9.58
C ILE A 215 -3.43 8.82 -9.12
N ASP A 216 -3.50 8.47 -7.84
CA ASP A 216 -4.75 8.12 -7.20
C ASP A 216 -5.64 9.37 -7.02
N GLY A 217 -6.96 9.15 -7.15
CA GLY A 217 -7.95 10.23 -7.25
C GLY A 217 -8.23 10.66 -8.70
N PRO A 218 -8.04 11.94 -9.10
CA PRO A 218 -8.56 12.44 -10.39
C PRO A 218 -8.05 11.73 -11.64
N PHE A 219 -6.77 11.36 -11.71
CA PHE A 219 -6.25 10.65 -12.89
C PHE A 219 -6.79 9.22 -12.98
N ARG A 220 -6.77 8.48 -11.86
CA ARG A 220 -7.40 7.15 -11.76
C ARG A 220 -8.87 7.21 -12.14
N ASP A 221 -9.60 8.20 -11.65
CA ASP A 221 -11.02 8.40 -11.95
C ASP A 221 -11.27 8.68 -13.43
N PHE A 222 -10.49 9.58 -14.04
CA PHE A 222 -10.63 9.83 -15.47
C PHE A 222 -10.30 8.57 -16.28
N THR A 223 -9.24 7.84 -15.91
CA THR A 223 -8.87 6.56 -16.53
C THR A 223 -9.96 5.49 -16.36
N TYR A 224 -10.62 5.43 -15.20
CA TYR A 224 -11.76 4.57 -14.94
C TYR A 224 -12.94 4.90 -15.88
N LEU A 225 -13.25 6.18 -16.09
CA LEU A 225 -14.29 6.60 -17.04
C LEU A 225 -13.95 6.16 -18.48
N MET A 226 -12.69 6.19 -18.86
CA MET A 226 -12.27 5.79 -20.21
C MET A 226 -12.24 4.27 -20.40
N LEU A 227 -11.76 3.51 -19.41
CA LEU A 227 -11.58 2.06 -19.52
C LEU A 227 -12.83 1.27 -19.09
N ILE A 228 -13.45 1.61 -17.96
CA ILE A 228 -14.58 0.85 -17.40
C ILE A 228 -15.92 1.37 -17.93
N LYS A 229 -16.07 2.69 -18.08
CA LYS A 229 -17.30 3.28 -18.65
C LYS A 229 -17.26 3.44 -20.16
N HIS A 230 -16.13 3.12 -20.80
CA HIS A 230 -15.94 3.16 -22.25
C HIS A 230 -16.31 4.50 -22.89
N PHE A 231 -16.09 5.61 -22.21
CA PHE A 231 -16.32 6.91 -22.81
C PHE A 231 -15.36 7.19 -23.96
N GLU A 232 -15.85 7.88 -24.98
CA GLU A 232 -15.02 8.38 -26.09
C GLU A 232 -14.36 9.73 -25.72
N ASP A 233 -13.16 9.96 -26.25
CA ASP A 233 -12.41 11.21 -26.04
C ASP A 233 -12.63 12.21 -27.19
N HIS A 234 -13.90 12.58 -27.43
CA HIS A 234 -14.25 13.47 -28.56
C HIS A 234 -13.54 14.83 -28.50
N GLU A 235 -13.36 15.38 -27.30
CA GLU A 235 -12.73 16.68 -27.09
C GLU A 235 -11.19 16.62 -27.04
N GLY A 236 -10.62 15.41 -27.12
CA GLY A 236 -9.17 15.17 -27.05
C GLY A 236 -8.57 15.60 -25.71
N ALA A 237 -9.33 15.51 -24.61
CA ALA A 237 -8.86 15.88 -23.29
C ALA A 237 -7.99 14.77 -22.70
N TYR A 238 -8.42 13.52 -22.82
CA TYR A 238 -7.68 12.39 -22.28
C TYR A 238 -6.38 12.13 -23.03
N VAL A 239 -6.39 12.20 -24.36
CA VAL A 239 -5.18 12.07 -25.19
C VAL A 239 -4.13 13.14 -24.84
N LYS A 240 -4.54 14.36 -24.47
CA LYS A 240 -3.60 15.41 -24.01
C LYS A 240 -2.90 15.04 -22.71
N VAL A 241 -3.60 14.36 -21.80
CA VAL A 241 -3.02 13.83 -20.55
C VAL A 241 -1.94 12.82 -20.91
N LEU A 242 -2.27 11.83 -21.75
CA LEU A 242 -1.34 10.76 -22.13
C LEU A 242 -0.13 11.32 -22.91
N GLN A 243 -0.34 12.25 -23.84
CA GLN A 243 0.75 12.94 -24.55
C GLN A 243 1.66 13.72 -23.60
N THR A 244 1.13 14.25 -22.50
CA THR A 244 1.95 14.93 -21.48
C THR A 244 2.78 13.94 -20.70
N ALA A 245 2.20 12.78 -20.32
CA ALA A 245 2.96 11.68 -19.71
C ALA A 245 4.12 11.23 -20.61
N VAL A 246 3.86 11.04 -21.90
CA VAL A 246 4.88 10.68 -22.91
C VAL A 246 5.97 11.75 -23.05
N ARG A 247 5.68 13.04 -22.82
CA ARG A 247 6.74 14.06 -22.87
C ARG A 247 7.63 14.08 -21.63
N ARG A 248 7.07 13.69 -20.47
CA ARG A 248 7.75 13.82 -19.18
C ARG A 248 8.51 12.56 -18.78
N PHE A 249 8.00 11.36 -19.08
CA PHE A 249 8.67 10.10 -18.75
C PHE A 249 9.01 9.97 -17.24
N GLU A 250 8.11 10.42 -16.37
CA GLU A 250 8.39 10.59 -14.93
C GLU A 250 7.43 9.85 -14.00
N GLU A 251 6.27 9.37 -14.48
CA GLU A 251 5.30 8.69 -13.62
C GLU A 251 4.88 7.33 -14.22
N PRO A 252 5.24 6.20 -13.61
CA PRO A 252 5.13 4.88 -14.22
C PRO A 252 3.69 4.44 -14.53
N THR A 253 2.69 4.80 -13.73
CA THR A 253 1.29 4.39 -13.96
C THR A 253 0.71 5.10 -15.18
N MET A 254 0.89 6.42 -15.29
CA MET A 254 0.50 7.21 -16.46
C MET A 254 1.23 6.73 -17.72
N LEU A 255 2.52 6.37 -17.61
CA LEU A 255 3.27 5.81 -18.72
C LEU A 255 2.72 4.44 -19.15
N THR A 256 2.24 3.62 -18.21
CA THR A 256 1.60 2.34 -18.51
C THR A 256 0.29 2.52 -19.28
N VAL A 257 -0.56 3.44 -18.84
CA VAL A 257 -1.81 3.77 -19.53
C VAL A 257 -1.54 4.41 -20.90
N ALA A 258 -0.52 5.26 -21.01
CA ALA A 258 -0.07 5.78 -22.29
C ALA A 258 0.45 4.64 -23.20
N ALA A 259 1.27 3.72 -22.68
CA ALA A 259 1.77 2.59 -23.45
C ALA A 259 0.63 1.77 -24.04
N PHE A 260 -0.45 1.54 -23.28
CA PHE A 260 -1.68 0.91 -23.76
C PHE A 260 -2.30 1.66 -24.95
N ALA A 261 -2.45 2.98 -24.84
CA ALA A 261 -3.01 3.77 -25.92
C ALA A 261 -2.17 3.73 -27.21
N TRP A 262 -0.84 3.79 -27.07
CA TRP A 262 0.08 3.71 -28.22
C TRP A 262 0.24 2.30 -28.77
N GLN A 263 0.11 1.25 -27.95
CA GLN A 263 0.20 -0.14 -28.42
C GLN A 263 -1.01 -0.51 -29.28
N PHE A 264 -2.20 -0.14 -28.82
CA PHE A 264 -3.47 -0.63 -29.40
C PHE A 264 -4.26 0.43 -30.17
N GLY A 265 -3.77 1.67 -30.22
CA GLY A 265 -4.38 2.74 -31.01
C GLY A 265 -5.67 3.29 -30.39
N MET A 266 -5.60 3.69 -29.13
CA MET A 266 -6.77 4.13 -28.35
C MET A 266 -6.95 5.65 -28.38
N TRP A 267 -8.20 6.11 -28.22
CA TRP A 267 -8.54 7.53 -28.01
C TRP A 267 -7.94 8.48 -29.06
N GLY A 268 -7.95 8.06 -30.33
CA GLY A 268 -7.43 8.84 -31.45
C GLY A 268 -5.90 8.82 -31.61
N ILE A 269 -5.18 8.08 -30.76
CA ILE A 269 -3.75 7.81 -30.95
C ILE A 269 -3.58 6.73 -32.02
N LYS A 270 -2.71 6.98 -33.00
CA LYS A 270 -2.31 5.95 -33.96
C LYS A 270 -1.37 4.96 -33.29
N ALA A 271 -1.63 3.66 -33.46
CA ALA A 271 -0.78 2.62 -32.92
C ALA A 271 0.69 2.76 -33.37
N ASP A 272 1.60 2.73 -32.41
CA ASP A 272 3.05 2.72 -32.56
C ASP A 272 3.66 1.90 -31.41
N PRO A 273 3.86 0.58 -31.63
CA PRO A 273 4.45 -0.30 -30.63
C PRO A 273 5.85 0.13 -30.17
N ALA A 274 6.62 0.83 -30.99
CA ALA A 274 7.96 1.27 -30.60
C ALA A 274 7.90 2.37 -29.53
N ILE A 275 6.87 3.25 -29.58
CA ILE A 275 6.60 4.19 -28.50
C ILE A 275 6.16 3.42 -27.25
N ALA A 276 5.21 2.48 -27.38
CA ALA A 276 4.72 1.70 -26.25
C ALA A 276 5.84 0.95 -25.51
N THR A 277 6.73 0.27 -26.24
CA THR A 277 7.90 -0.40 -25.64
C THR A 277 8.77 0.57 -24.86
N ARG A 278 9.11 1.74 -25.40
CA ARG A 278 9.91 2.75 -24.68
C ARG A 278 9.24 3.24 -23.40
N LEU A 279 7.91 3.35 -23.39
CA LEU A 279 7.14 3.74 -22.21
C LEU A 279 7.17 2.65 -21.14
N ILE A 280 7.03 1.38 -21.52
CA ILE A 280 7.18 0.23 -20.61
C ILE A 280 8.59 0.21 -20.01
N GLU A 281 9.64 0.30 -20.84
CA GLU A 281 11.03 0.33 -20.36
C GLU A 281 11.27 1.46 -19.37
N ARG A 282 10.68 2.64 -19.65
CA ARG A 282 10.81 3.77 -18.75
C ARG A 282 10.07 3.54 -17.44
N ALA A 283 8.87 2.98 -17.47
CA ALA A 283 8.15 2.63 -16.24
C ALA A 283 9.02 1.69 -15.39
N VAL A 284 9.54 0.59 -15.96
CA VAL A 284 10.46 -0.32 -15.25
C VAL A 284 11.67 0.40 -14.65
N GLN A 285 12.32 1.31 -15.38
CA GLN A 285 13.44 2.10 -14.85
C GLN A 285 13.07 2.99 -13.66
N LEU A 286 11.81 3.41 -13.57
CA LEU A 286 11.31 4.26 -12.49
C LEU A 286 10.89 3.47 -11.26
N GLU A 287 10.66 2.16 -11.36
CA GLU A 287 10.21 1.32 -10.25
C GLU A 287 11.03 1.51 -8.95
N PRO A 288 12.38 1.49 -8.95
CA PRO A 288 13.15 1.64 -7.71
C PRO A 288 13.06 3.04 -7.08
N LEU A 289 12.55 4.02 -7.84
CA LEU A 289 12.36 5.42 -7.41
C LEU A 289 10.88 5.72 -7.13
N HIS A 290 9.99 4.77 -7.42
CA HIS A 290 8.56 4.95 -7.28
C HIS A 290 8.17 4.66 -5.84
N GLU A 291 7.72 5.69 -5.14
CA GLU A 291 6.92 5.50 -3.93
C GLU A 291 5.51 5.15 -4.39
N PRO A 292 5.05 3.90 -4.19
CA PRO A 292 3.78 3.45 -4.76
C PRO A 292 2.62 4.23 -4.14
N ASP A 293 1.87 4.93 -5.00
CA ASP A 293 0.53 5.41 -4.71
C ASP A 293 -0.45 4.21 -4.72
N GLU A 294 -1.70 4.40 -4.28
CA GLU A 294 -2.71 3.33 -4.35
C GLU A 294 -3.00 2.87 -5.78
N PHE A 295 -2.68 3.68 -6.79
CA PHE A 295 -2.84 3.36 -8.22
C PHE A 295 -1.50 3.14 -8.93
N THR A 296 -1.03 1.90 -8.92
CA THR A 296 0.23 1.44 -9.49
C THR A 296 0.10 0.98 -10.96
N PRO A 297 1.21 0.70 -11.68
CA PRO A 297 1.16 0.10 -13.01
C PRO A 297 0.37 -1.21 -13.08
N MET A 298 0.47 -2.08 -12.06
CA MET A 298 -0.32 -3.31 -12.01
C MET A 298 -1.81 -3.05 -11.73
N HIS A 299 -2.14 -2.01 -10.95
CA HIS A 299 -3.53 -1.57 -10.82
C HIS A 299 -4.08 -1.01 -12.14
N ALA A 300 -3.27 -0.33 -12.95
CA ALA A 300 -3.67 0.09 -14.29
C ALA A 300 -3.92 -1.11 -15.22
N CYS A 301 -3.04 -2.12 -15.21
CA CYS A 301 -3.24 -3.36 -15.96
C CYS A 301 -4.53 -4.09 -15.51
N ARG A 302 -4.79 -4.12 -14.19
CA ARG A 302 -6.03 -4.66 -13.64
C ARG A 302 -7.26 -3.87 -14.10
N MET A 303 -7.18 -2.54 -14.12
CA MET A 303 -8.29 -1.71 -14.61
C MET A 303 -8.57 -1.93 -16.10
N MET A 304 -7.54 -2.14 -16.92
CA MET A 304 -7.73 -2.51 -18.34
C MET A 304 -8.47 -3.85 -18.45
N TRP A 305 -8.08 -4.84 -17.65
CA TRP A 305 -8.76 -6.13 -17.59
C TRP A 305 -10.24 -5.99 -17.20
N ASP A 306 -10.51 -5.28 -16.11
CA ASP A 306 -11.88 -5.07 -15.60
C ASP A 306 -12.72 -4.24 -16.61
N GLY A 307 -12.07 -3.48 -17.48
CA GLY A 307 -12.67 -2.77 -18.61
C GLY A 307 -12.85 -3.63 -19.86
N GLY A 308 -12.70 -4.94 -19.78
CA GLY A 308 -12.91 -5.86 -20.91
C GLY A 308 -11.73 -5.97 -21.88
N PHE A 309 -10.57 -5.37 -21.57
CA PHE A 309 -9.35 -5.46 -22.38
C PHE A 309 -8.42 -6.55 -21.85
N GLN A 310 -8.91 -7.78 -21.67
CA GLN A 310 -8.16 -8.85 -20.99
C GLN A 310 -6.89 -9.26 -21.74
N LYS A 311 -6.94 -9.35 -23.07
CA LYS A 311 -5.78 -9.72 -23.91
C LYS A 311 -4.71 -8.64 -23.86
N GLU A 312 -5.11 -7.38 -23.92
CA GLU A 312 -4.24 -6.22 -23.83
C GLU A 312 -3.64 -6.08 -22.42
N ALA A 313 -4.44 -6.24 -21.37
CA ALA A 313 -3.97 -6.28 -19.99
C ALA A 313 -2.94 -7.39 -19.78
N THR A 314 -3.20 -8.60 -20.32
CA THR A 314 -2.26 -9.72 -20.25
C THR A 314 -0.96 -9.42 -20.99
N TYR A 315 -1.02 -8.74 -22.13
CA TYR A 315 0.18 -8.29 -22.86
C TYR A 315 1.07 -7.38 -21.98
N PHE A 316 0.49 -6.40 -21.28
CA PHE A 316 1.26 -5.52 -20.41
C PHE A 316 1.78 -6.22 -19.16
N THR A 317 0.94 -7.01 -18.49
CA THR A 317 1.35 -7.82 -17.34
C THR A 317 2.53 -8.71 -17.71
N ARG A 318 2.48 -9.38 -18.87
CA ARG A 318 3.59 -10.19 -19.39
C ARG A 318 4.84 -9.35 -19.65
N ALA A 319 4.70 -8.20 -20.30
CA ALA A 319 5.83 -7.33 -20.61
C ALA A 319 6.56 -6.85 -19.33
N PHE A 320 5.82 -6.56 -18.26
CA PHE A 320 6.41 -6.25 -16.96
C PHE A 320 7.02 -7.49 -16.28
N ALA A 321 6.37 -8.66 -16.38
CA ALA A 321 6.85 -9.91 -15.79
C ALA A 321 8.18 -10.35 -16.41
N GLU A 322 8.33 -10.29 -17.73
CA GLU A 322 9.57 -10.57 -18.46
C GLU A 322 10.72 -9.65 -18.04
N ARG A 323 10.40 -8.47 -17.52
CA ARG A 323 11.35 -7.48 -17.00
C ARG A 323 11.55 -7.55 -15.49
N ARG A 324 10.89 -8.51 -14.81
CA ARG A 324 10.90 -8.69 -13.36
C ARG A 324 10.52 -7.41 -12.60
N ALA A 325 9.48 -6.73 -13.10
CA ALA A 325 9.01 -5.46 -12.56
C ALA A 325 7.60 -5.58 -11.98
N TYR A 326 7.34 -4.82 -10.92
CA TYR A 326 6.04 -4.62 -10.26
C TYR A 326 5.35 -5.90 -9.79
N SER A 327 6.14 -6.93 -9.43
CA SER A 327 5.63 -8.27 -9.10
C SER A 327 4.70 -8.85 -10.17
N ALA A 328 4.88 -8.45 -11.43
CA ALA A 328 3.99 -8.81 -12.52
C ALA A 328 4.02 -10.31 -12.86
N ALA A 329 5.09 -11.03 -12.48
CA ALA A 329 5.15 -12.49 -12.61
C ALA A 329 4.06 -13.19 -11.76
N ALA A 330 3.78 -12.72 -10.54
CA ALA A 330 2.69 -13.25 -9.72
C ALA A 330 1.32 -12.98 -10.38
N SER A 331 1.14 -11.78 -10.96
CA SER A 331 -0.09 -11.48 -11.70
C SER A 331 -0.24 -12.30 -12.99
N MET A 332 0.87 -12.65 -13.66
CA MET A 332 0.85 -13.55 -14.81
C MET A 332 0.50 -14.98 -14.41
N TYR A 333 0.99 -15.45 -13.26
CA TYR A 333 0.56 -16.72 -12.68
C TYR A 333 -0.96 -16.73 -12.46
N ASP A 334 -1.52 -15.70 -11.81
CA ASP A 334 -2.96 -15.60 -11.55
C ASP A 334 -3.84 -15.56 -12.81
N ILE A 335 -3.33 -14.97 -13.90
CA ILE A 335 -4.03 -14.96 -15.19
C ILE A 335 -3.98 -16.36 -15.81
N THR A 336 -2.78 -16.93 -15.93
CA THR A 336 -2.56 -18.15 -16.72
C THR A 336 -3.08 -19.42 -16.03
N ASN A 337 -3.24 -19.40 -14.71
CA ASN A 337 -3.88 -20.49 -13.96
C ASN A 337 -5.39 -20.29 -13.73
N GLY A 338 -5.97 -19.16 -14.17
CA GLY A 338 -7.38 -18.85 -14.00
C GLY A 338 -7.84 -18.49 -12.58
N ILE A 339 -6.93 -18.12 -11.66
CA ILE A 339 -7.28 -17.55 -10.36
C ILE A 339 -8.01 -16.21 -10.54
N ARG A 340 -7.59 -15.42 -11.53
CA ARG A 340 -8.23 -14.14 -11.82
C ARG A 340 -9.68 -14.37 -12.30
N PRO A 341 -10.68 -13.69 -11.69
CA PRO A 341 -12.07 -13.86 -12.09
C PRO A 341 -12.31 -13.55 -13.57
N ASP A 342 -13.24 -14.29 -14.18
CA ASP A 342 -13.70 -14.12 -15.56
C ASP A 342 -12.60 -14.22 -16.62
N THR A 343 -11.50 -14.93 -16.32
CA THR A 343 -10.41 -15.16 -17.28
C THR A 343 -10.90 -15.86 -18.54
N ASP A 344 -10.65 -15.23 -19.69
CA ASP A 344 -10.84 -15.83 -21.01
C ASP A 344 -10.08 -17.17 -21.08
N PRO A 345 -10.76 -18.30 -21.39
CA PRO A 345 -10.11 -19.60 -21.50
C PRO A 345 -8.91 -19.64 -22.46
N GLU A 346 -8.82 -18.74 -23.43
CA GLU A 346 -7.66 -18.62 -24.33
C GLU A 346 -6.38 -18.12 -23.63
N LEU A 347 -6.50 -17.55 -22.43
CA LEU A 347 -5.38 -17.05 -21.63
C LEU A 347 -4.85 -18.09 -20.63
N LEU A 348 -5.54 -19.23 -20.50
CA LEU A 348 -5.15 -20.30 -19.58
C LEU A 348 -4.06 -21.17 -20.18
N ASP A 349 -2.99 -21.39 -19.42
CA ASP A 349 -1.86 -22.23 -19.78
C ASP A 349 -1.13 -22.68 -18.51
N ASP A 350 -1.34 -23.94 -18.10
CA ASP A 350 -0.76 -24.51 -16.88
C ASP A 350 0.78 -24.58 -16.91
N GLU A 351 1.38 -24.83 -18.08
CA GLU A 351 2.83 -24.90 -18.23
C GLU A 351 3.44 -23.51 -18.06
N GLU A 352 2.81 -22.52 -18.69
CA GLU A 352 3.17 -21.13 -18.50
C GLU A 352 2.95 -20.65 -17.06
N ALA A 353 1.83 -20.99 -16.43
CA ALA A 353 1.55 -20.66 -15.04
C ALA A 353 2.67 -21.17 -14.12
N GLY A 354 3.11 -22.42 -14.32
CA GLY A 354 4.24 -22.99 -13.59
C GLY A 354 5.52 -22.15 -13.70
N ARG A 355 5.85 -21.69 -14.92
CA ARG A 355 7.04 -20.85 -15.16
C ARG A 355 6.92 -19.47 -14.50
N TRP A 356 5.76 -18.84 -14.56
CA TRP A 356 5.54 -17.55 -13.90
C TRP A 356 5.58 -17.64 -12.38
N LEU A 357 5.04 -18.73 -11.81
CA LEU A 357 5.15 -19.00 -10.37
C LEU A 357 6.61 -19.15 -9.94
N GLU A 358 7.42 -19.91 -10.69
CA GLU A 358 8.85 -20.07 -10.42
C GLU A 358 9.60 -18.73 -10.50
N LEU A 359 9.32 -17.91 -11.52
CA LEU A 359 9.93 -16.59 -11.64
C LEU A 359 9.55 -15.67 -10.47
N ALA A 360 8.28 -15.68 -10.05
CA ALA A 360 7.82 -14.88 -8.91
C ALA A 360 8.45 -15.35 -7.58
N VAL A 361 8.71 -16.64 -7.43
CA VAL A 361 9.48 -17.21 -6.30
C VAL A 361 10.92 -16.73 -6.34
N ASP A 362 11.56 -16.72 -7.51
CA ASP A 362 12.93 -16.22 -7.69
C ASP A 362 13.03 -14.69 -7.44
N ASP A 363 11.93 -13.95 -7.62
CA ASP A 363 11.78 -12.54 -7.25
C ASP A 363 11.53 -12.33 -5.74
N GLY A 364 11.28 -13.41 -4.99
CA GLY A 364 10.96 -13.34 -3.57
C GLY A 364 9.56 -12.80 -3.27
N GLU A 365 8.62 -12.92 -4.22
CA GLU A 365 7.25 -12.45 -4.00
C GLU A 365 6.57 -13.31 -2.90
N PRO A 366 6.05 -12.70 -1.81
CA PRO A 366 5.54 -13.43 -0.66
C PRO A 366 4.38 -14.42 -0.93
N VAL A 367 3.39 -14.02 -1.72
CA VAL A 367 2.26 -14.87 -2.13
C VAL A 367 2.72 -16.02 -3.03
N ALA A 368 3.68 -15.76 -3.93
CA ALA A 368 4.26 -16.80 -4.79
C ALA A 368 5.06 -17.83 -3.98
N LEU A 369 5.85 -17.38 -3.00
CA LEU A 369 6.55 -18.26 -2.05
C LEU A 369 5.57 -19.17 -1.31
N TYR A 370 4.46 -18.62 -0.81
CA TYR A 370 3.40 -19.39 -0.17
C TYR A 370 2.77 -20.42 -1.12
N ASN A 371 2.36 -19.99 -2.31
CA ASN A 371 1.70 -20.85 -3.30
C ASN A 371 2.62 -21.98 -3.77
N TYR A 372 3.89 -21.69 -3.99
CA TYR A 372 4.88 -22.68 -4.39
C TYR A 372 5.16 -23.70 -3.28
N ALA A 373 5.29 -23.25 -2.03
CA ALA A 373 5.40 -24.16 -0.88
C ALA A 373 4.18 -25.08 -0.78
N TRP A 374 2.97 -24.52 -0.95
CA TRP A 374 1.73 -25.30 -0.92
C TRP A 374 1.67 -26.33 -2.04
N ARG A 375 2.11 -25.98 -3.26
CA ARG A 375 2.20 -26.89 -4.40
C ARG A 375 3.15 -28.05 -4.12
N LEU A 376 4.34 -27.76 -3.59
CA LEU A 376 5.32 -28.79 -3.25
C LEU A 376 4.73 -29.83 -2.28
N GLU A 377 3.92 -29.38 -1.32
CA GLU A 377 3.28 -30.26 -0.34
C GLU A 377 2.09 -31.05 -0.90
N ASN A 378 1.17 -30.37 -1.60
CA ASN A 378 -0.17 -30.90 -1.86
C ASN A 378 -0.36 -31.41 -3.29
N VAL A 379 0.44 -30.92 -4.23
CA VAL A 379 0.33 -31.26 -5.66
C VAL A 379 1.49 -32.16 -6.04
N ASP A 380 2.73 -31.69 -5.84
CA ASP A 380 3.93 -32.44 -6.21
C ASP A 380 4.22 -33.57 -5.20
N SER A 381 3.54 -33.56 -4.05
CA SER A 381 3.64 -34.58 -2.99
C SER A 381 5.09 -34.84 -2.54
N LEU A 382 5.87 -33.76 -2.39
CA LEU A 382 7.27 -33.83 -2.01
C LEU A 382 7.41 -34.50 -0.63
N ASP A 383 8.32 -35.47 -0.52
CA ASP A 383 8.54 -36.16 0.75
C ASP A 383 9.24 -35.25 1.77
N LEU A 384 8.47 -34.75 2.73
CA LEU A 384 8.95 -33.90 3.82
C LEU A 384 9.58 -34.69 4.98
N GLN A 385 9.63 -36.02 4.93
CA GLN A 385 10.46 -36.80 5.88
C GLN A 385 11.95 -36.61 5.58
N GLU A 386 12.30 -36.29 4.34
CA GLU A 386 13.65 -35.87 3.98
C GLU A 386 13.91 -34.45 4.50
N ARG A 387 14.90 -34.31 5.39
CA ARG A 387 15.18 -33.04 6.08
C ARG A 387 15.37 -31.86 5.12
N LYS A 388 16.05 -32.08 4.00
CA LYS A 388 16.29 -31.05 2.97
C LYS A 388 14.99 -30.54 2.35
N ASN A 389 14.01 -31.42 2.11
CA ASN A 389 12.73 -31.06 1.49
C ASN A 389 11.85 -30.30 2.50
N PHE A 390 11.82 -30.77 3.75
CA PHE A 390 11.19 -30.05 4.86
C PHE A 390 11.74 -28.64 5.00
N GLU A 391 13.07 -28.49 5.11
CA GLU A 391 13.72 -27.17 5.25
C GLU A 391 13.41 -26.27 4.06
N ARG A 392 13.40 -26.82 2.84
CA ARG A 392 13.05 -26.06 1.63
C ARG A 392 11.62 -25.51 1.70
N VAL A 393 10.63 -26.35 1.95
CA VAL A 393 9.22 -25.94 2.03
C VAL A 393 9.00 -24.97 3.19
N ARG A 394 9.58 -25.27 4.35
CA ARG A 394 9.51 -24.40 5.53
C ARG A 394 10.08 -23.01 5.22
N ASN A 395 11.24 -22.92 4.58
CA ASN A 395 11.87 -21.64 4.26
C ASN A 395 11.03 -20.80 3.31
N PHE A 396 10.33 -21.40 2.35
CA PHE A 396 9.38 -20.67 1.51
C PHE A 396 8.23 -20.08 2.32
N TYR A 397 7.61 -20.84 3.22
CA TYR A 397 6.58 -20.28 4.10
C TYR A 397 7.12 -19.22 5.05
N VAL A 398 8.33 -19.36 5.58
CA VAL A 398 8.97 -18.32 6.41
C VAL A 398 9.21 -17.05 5.58
N GLY A 399 9.65 -17.17 4.33
CA GLY A 399 9.79 -16.03 3.41
C GLY A 399 8.46 -15.33 3.17
N ALA A 400 7.40 -16.09 2.89
CA ALA A 400 6.04 -15.57 2.73
C ALA A 400 5.53 -14.85 4.00
N MET A 401 5.76 -15.45 5.17
CA MET A 401 5.40 -14.89 6.47
C MET A 401 6.11 -13.55 6.72
N ASN A 402 7.42 -13.49 6.49
CA ASN A 402 8.20 -12.26 6.64
C ASN A 402 7.78 -11.18 5.63
N GLY A 403 7.24 -11.61 4.48
CA GLY A 403 6.65 -10.75 3.45
C GLY A 403 5.19 -10.36 3.71
N GLY A 404 4.62 -10.70 4.87
CA GLY A 404 3.27 -10.27 5.27
C GLY A 404 2.13 -11.23 4.90
N VAL A 405 2.41 -12.43 4.40
CA VAL A 405 1.37 -13.45 4.19
C VAL A 405 1.06 -14.13 5.53
N GLU A 406 0.06 -13.62 6.25
CA GLU A 406 -0.24 -14.05 7.62
C GLU A 406 -0.57 -15.55 7.73
N MET A 407 -1.29 -16.10 6.75
CA MET A 407 -1.60 -17.53 6.67
C MET A 407 -0.36 -18.43 6.63
N ALA A 408 0.80 -17.89 6.23
CA ALA A 408 2.05 -18.63 6.24
C ALA A 408 2.51 -18.99 7.67
N MET A 409 2.15 -18.22 8.71
CA MET A 409 2.44 -18.58 10.11
C MET A 409 1.85 -19.94 10.48
N ILE A 410 0.58 -20.17 10.12
CA ILE A 410 -0.11 -21.44 10.33
C ILE A 410 0.59 -22.55 9.55
N LYS A 411 1.03 -22.30 8.32
CA LYS A 411 1.71 -23.29 7.49
C LYS A 411 3.09 -23.66 8.03
N VAL A 412 3.91 -22.69 8.45
CA VAL A 412 5.20 -22.93 9.14
C VAL A 412 4.99 -23.83 10.34
N ALA A 413 4.09 -23.44 11.24
CA ALA A 413 3.82 -24.23 12.43
C ALA A 413 3.29 -25.64 12.06
N SER A 414 2.45 -25.76 11.04
CA SER A 414 1.91 -27.04 10.59
C SER A 414 2.97 -28.00 10.04
N VAL A 415 3.93 -27.50 9.24
CA VAL A 415 5.04 -28.33 8.75
C VAL A 415 6.00 -28.70 9.88
N ASP A 416 6.31 -27.76 10.78
CA ASP A 416 7.19 -27.98 11.93
C ASP A 416 6.60 -29.03 12.87
N ARG A 417 5.30 -28.94 13.17
CA ARG A 417 4.58 -29.95 13.98
C ARG A 417 4.66 -31.36 13.37
N ARG A 418 4.50 -31.49 12.04
CA ARG A 418 4.47 -32.81 11.39
C ARG A 418 5.87 -33.40 11.23
N HIS A 419 6.83 -32.61 10.80
CA HIS A 419 8.12 -33.07 10.26
C HIS A 419 9.36 -32.55 11.00
N GLY A 420 9.19 -31.58 11.91
CA GLY A 420 10.30 -31.02 12.67
C GLY A 420 10.91 -31.97 13.70
N THR A 421 12.03 -31.55 14.29
CA THR A 421 12.64 -32.18 15.46
C THR A 421 11.71 -32.11 16.67
N ALA A 422 12.03 -32.83 17.75
CA ALA A 422 11.22 -32.78 18.97
C ALA A 422 11.07 -31.36 19.53
N GLU A 423 12.12 -30.54 19.43
CA GLU A 423 12.14 -29.14 19.88
C GLU A 423 11.33 -28.26 18.93
N GLU A 424 11.51 -28.41 17.61
CA GLU A 424 10.72 -27.66 16.60
C GLU A 424 9.22 -27.96 16.72
N LYS A 425 8.85 -29.23 16.96
CA LYS A 425 7.45 -29.62 17.20
C LYS A 425 6.88 -28.98 18.47
N GLN A 426 7.64 -28.92 19.55
CA GLN A 426 7.23 -28.27 20.80
C GLN A 426 7.00 -26.77 20.59
N GLN A 427 7.94 -26.11 19.90
CA GLN A 427 7.84 -24.69 19.59
C GLN A 427 6.64 -24.41 18.69
N ALA A 428 6.43 -25.19 17.63
CA ALA A 428 5.29 -25.04 16.73
C ALA A 428 3.94 -25.09 17.47
N VAL A 429 3.79 -25.98 18.46
CA VAL A 429 2.57 -26.04 19.28
C VAL A 429 2.44 -24.83 20.20
N ALA A 430 3.55 -24.32 20.76
CA ALA A 430 3.54 -23.10 21.55
C ALA A 430 3.13 -21.89 20.70
N ASP A 431 3.68 -21.76 19.49
CA ASP A 431 3.37 -20.70 18.53
C ASP A 431 1.89 -20.76 18.14
N MET A 432 1.36 -21.94 17.78
CA MET A 432 -0.07 -22.11 17.49
C MET A 432 -0.96 -21.72 18.67
N LYS A 433 -0.61 -22.12 19.90
CA LYS A 433 -1.36 -21.71 21.10
C LYS A 433 -1.35 -20.20 21.32
N SER A 434 -0.32 -19.49 20.87
CA SER A 434 -0.30 -18.02 20.95
C SER A 434 -1.22 -17.33 19.93
N LEU A 435 -1.62 -18.05 18.87
CA LEU A 435 -2.48 -17.55 17.79
C LEU A 435 -3.98 -17.86 18.00
N VAL A 436 -4.37 -18.54 19.08
CA VAL A 436 -5.78 -18.92 19.30
C VAL A 436 -6.69 -17.73 19.65
N ASP A 437 -6.10 -16.64 20.13
CA ASP A 437 -6.77 -15.37 20.40
C ASP A 437 -6.38 -14.31 19.35
N TYR A 438 -5.94 -14.75 18.16
CA TYR A 438 -5.59 -13.85 17.07
C TYR A 438 -6.82 -13.08 16.57
N HIS A 439 -6.62 -11.85 16.12
CA HIS A 439 -7.70 -10.94 15.76
C HIS A 439 -8.48 -11.36 14.50
N ASP A 440 -7.83 -12.15 13.63
CA ASP A 440 -8.48 -12.79 12.49
C ASP A 440 -9.04 -14.17 12.91
N ASP A 441 -10.37 -14.30 12.86
CA ASP A 441 -11.10 -15.51 13.25
C ASP A 441 -10.71 -16.74 12.42
N HIS A 442 -10.29 -16.56 11.17
CA HIS A 442 -9.88 -17.67 10.31
C HIS A 442 -8.51 -18.19 10.75
N ILE A 443 -7.54 -17.32 10.99
CA ILE A 443 -6.22 -17.70 11.51
C ILE A 443 -6.35 -18.32 12.90
N ALA A 444 -7.16 -17.73 13.78
CA ALA A 444 -7.42 -18.28 15.11
C ALA A 444 -8.04 -19.68 15.02
N GLY A 445 -9.05 -19.86 14.16
CA GLY A 445 -9.69 -21.15 13.92
C GLY A 445 -8.73 -22.21 13.38
N GLU A 446 -7.86 -21.86 12.44
CA GLU A 446 -6.81 -22.74 11.92
C GLU A 446 -5.79 -23.13 13.00
N ALA A 447 -5.38 -22.17 13.84
CA ALA A 447 -4.47 -22.43 14.97
C ALA A 447 -5.08 -23.42 15.96
N TYR A 448 -6.35 -23.23 16.35
CA TYR A 448 -7.10 -24.19 17.15
C TYR A 448 -7.06 -25.60 16.55
N GLY A 449 -7.32 -25.71 15.25
CA GLY A 449 -7.29 -26.98 14.55
C GLY A 449 -5.92 -27.67 14.60
N GLN A 450 -4.83 -26.92 14.44
CA GLN A 450 -3.50 -27.49 14.53
C GLN A 450 -3.14 -27.95 15.95
N VAL A 451 -3.59 -27.25 17.00
CA VAL A 451 -3.41 -27.70 18.40
C VAL A 451 -4.18 -29.00 18.67
N VAL A 452 -5.40 -29.14 18.13
CA VAL A 452 -6.17 -30.39 18.20
C VAL A 452 -5.37 -31.54 17.59
N LEU A 453 -4.83 -31.36 16.39
CA LEU A 453 -4.03 -32.38 15.70
C LEU A 453 -2.75 -32.72 16.47
N ALA A 454 -2.11 -31.73 17.11
CA ALA A 454 -0.91 -31.95 17.92
C ALA A 454 -1.17 -32.96 19.06
N TYR A 455 -2.24 -32.77 19.84
CA TYR A 455 -2.60 -33.71 20.92
C TYR A 455 -3.14 -35.04 20.39
N LYS A 456 -3.80 -35.04 19.23
CA LYS A 456 -4.33 -36.25 18.60
C LYS A 456 -3.20 -37.22 18.22
N TYR A 457 -2.13 -36.69 17.65
CA TYR A 457 -1.00 -37.48 17.14
C TYR A 457 0.22 -37.51 18.06
N GLY A 458 0.26 -36.66 19.10
CA GLY A 458 1.40 -36.57 20.01
C GLY A 458 2.59 -35.82 19.42
N ASP A 459 2.33 -34.88 18.50
CA ASP A 459 3.38 -34.07 17.87
C ASP A 459 3.76 -32.91 18.77
N GLY A 460 4.97 -32.97 19.38
CA GLY A 460 5.46 -31.90 20.26
C GLY A 460 4.76 -31.81 21.62
N VAL A 461 3.75 -32.64 21.86
CA VAL A 461 3.00 -32.73 23.12
C VAL A 461 2.66 -34.19 23.45
N PRO A 462 2.36 -34.53 24.71
CA PRO A 462 1.90 -35.87 25.04
C PRO A 462 0.58 -36.20 24.32
N GLN A 463 0.56 -37.33 23.60
CA GLN A 463 -0.65 -37.79 22.92
C GLN A 463 -1.81 -37.97 23.92
N SER A 464 -2.95 -37.35 23.62
CA SER A 464 -4.18 -37.47 24.43
C SER A 464 -5.42 -37.18 23.60
N ASP A 465 -6.21 -38.23 23.33
CA ASP A 465 -7.53 -38.11 22.71
C ASP A 465 -8.48 -37.22 23.54
N PHE A 466 -8.38 -37.30 24.88
CA PHE A 466 -9.21 -36.50 25.77
C PHE A 466 -8.93 -35.00 25.62
N VAL A 467 -7.64 -34.62 25.66
CA VAL A 467 -7.25 -33.21 25.52
C VAL A 467 -7.56 -32.70 24.11
N ALA A 468 -7.30 -33.50 23.07
CA ALA A 468 -7.69 -33.17 21.70
C ALA A 468 -9.20 -32.89 21.57
N MET A 469 -10.05 -33.70 22.21
CA MET A 469 -11.50 -33.47 22.26
C MET A 469 -11.87 -32.17 22.98
N GLN A 470 -11.24 -31.86 24.11
CA GLN A 470 -11.51 -30.60 24.82
C GLN A 470 -11.16 -29.37 23.96
N TRP A 471 -10.01 -29.39 23.28
CA TRP A 471 -9.63 -28.33 22.34
C TRP A 471 -10.61 -28.26 21.16
N PHE A 472 -11.03 -29.40 20.61
CA PHE A 472 -11.97 -29.44 19.48
C PHE A 472 -13.37 -28.93 19.87
N ASP A 473 -13.86 -29.30 21.05
CA ASP A 473 -15.16 -28.81 21.54
C ASP A 473 -15.13 -27.29 21.73
N ARG A 474 -14.00 -26.74 22.21
CA ARG A 474 -13.81 -25.28 22.30
C ARG A 474 -13.73 -24.63 20.93
N TYR A 475 -12.98 -25.22 20.01
CA TYR A 475 -12.88 -24.77 18.62
C TYR A 475 -14.27 -24.72 17.96
N LYS A 476 -15.09 -25.76 18.12
CA LYS A 476 -16.47 -25.81 17.61
C LYS A 476 -17.39 -24.76 18.23
N GLN A 477 -17.19 -24.42 19.51
CA GLN A 477 -17.96 -23.37 20.18
C GLN A 477 -17.62 -21.97 19.66
N LEU A 478 -16.33 -21.68 19.46
CA LEU A 478 -15.86 -20.36 19.05
C LEU A 478 -16.04 -20.13 17.54
N PHE A 479 -15.81 -21.15 16.72
CA PHE A 479 -15.78 -21.03 15.25
C PHE A 479 -16.74 -22.04 14.57
N PRO A 480 -18.05 -21.98 14.86
CA PRO A 480 -19.01 -22.99 14.40
C PRO A 480 -19.16 -23.07 12.86
N ASN A 481 -18.75 -22.02 12.14
CA ASN A 481 -18.85 -21.93 10.68
C ASN A 481 -17.50 -22.11 9.97
N HIS A 482 -16.45 -22.51 10.69
CA HIS A 482 -15.12 -22.64 10.10
C HIS A 482 -15.08 -23.82 9.10
N SER A 483 -14.45 -23.61 7.94
CA SER A 483 -14.45 -24.55 6.82
C SER A 483 -13.88 -25.93 7.17
N ALA A 484 -12.86 -25.98 8.01
CA ALA A 484 -12.19 -27.22 8.43
C ALA A 484 -12.92 -28.05 9.51
N LEU A 485 -14.05 -27.58 10.05
CA LEU A 485 -14.67 -28.14 11.25
C LEU A 485 -15.16 -29.58 11.07
N GLU A 486 -15.85 -29.87 9.97
CA GLU A 486 -16.39 -31.21 9.68
C GLU A 486 -15.28 -32.25 9.46
N TRP A 487 -14.23 -31.85 8.74
CA TRP A 487 -13.04 -32.68 8.55
C TRP A 487 -12.36 -32.98 9.88
N MET A 488 -12.20 -31.98 10.75
CA MET A 488 -11.62 -32.16 12.08
C MET A 488 -12.49 -33.02 13.00
N GLU A 489 -13.81 -32.88 12.97
CA GLU A 489 -14.75 -33.73 13.74
C GLU A 489 -14.55 -35.20 13.37
N THR A 490 -14.36 -35.47 12.08
CA THR A 490 -14.07 -36.81 11.58
C THR A 490 -12.73 -37.34 12.10
N GLN A 491 -11.70 -36.50 12.20
CA GLN A 491 -10.40 -36.90 12.77
C GLN A 491 -10.51 -37.23 14.27
N VAL A 492 -11.23 -36.41 15.03
CA VAL A 492 -11.34 -36.53 16.50
C VAL A 492 -12.31 -37.65 16.89
N TYR A 493 -13.54 -37.60 16.39
CA TYR A 493 -14.66 -38.45 16.79
C TYR A 493 -14.98 -39.57 15.79
N GLY A 494 -14.53 -39.48 14.54
CA GLY A 494 -14.89 -40.43 13.47
C GLY A 494 -16.11 -40.00 12.68
N SER A 495 -16.44 -40.74 11.62
CA SER A 495 -17.44 -40.31 10.61
C SER A 495 -18.87 -40.83 10.87
N THR A 496 -19.07 -41.69 11.87
CA THR A 496 -20.38 -42.30 12.16
C THR A 496 -20.78 -42.10 13.61
N GLY A 497 -22.07 -41.95 13.90
CA GLY A 497 -22.57 -41.72 15.27
C GLY A 497 -22.12 -42.77 16.29
N MET A 498 -21.97 -44.03 15.87
CA MET A 498 -21.48 -45.11 16.73
C MET A 498 -19.98 -44.98 17.03
N GLN A 499 -19.17 -44.56 16.04
CA GLN A 499 -17.75 -44.25 16.27
C GLN A 499 -17.58 -43.03 17.17
N MET A 500 -18.37 -41.98 16.95
CA MET A 500 -18.34 -40.76 17.75
C MET A 500 -18.64 -41.06 19.22
N ALA A 501 -19.75 -41.74 19.50
CA ALA A 501 -20.11 -42.14 20.86
C ALA A 501 -19.06 -43.06 21.50
N GLY A 502 -18.55 -44.05 20.76
CA GLY A 502 -17.55 -44.99 21.27
C GLY A 502 -16.20 -44.34 21.58
N ARG A 503 -15.70 -43.46 20.69
CA ARG A 503 -14.43 -42.74 20.89
C ARG A 503 -14.52 -41.72 22.01
N ALA A 504 -15.61 -40.95 22.09
CA ALA A 504 -15.85 -40.01 23.18
C ALA A 504 -15.87 -40.72 24.54
N LEU A 505 -16.59 -41.84 24.64
CA LEU A 505 -16.68 -42.62 25.88
C LEU A 505 -15.32 -43.23 26.26
N LYS A 506 -14.57 -43.75 25.28
CA LYS A 506 -13.19 -44.23 25.50
C LYS A 506 -12.26 -43.12 25.97
N ALA A 507 -12.29 -41.95 25.36
CA ALA A 507 -11.43 -40.83 25.75
C ALA A 507 -11.77 -40.30 27.16
N PHE A 508 -13.06 -40.25 27.52
CA PHE A 508 -13.48 -39.76 28.84
C PHE A 508 -13.08 -40.70 29.99
N PHE A 509 -13.21 -42.01 29.79
CA PHE A 509 -12.93 -43.01 30.83
C PHE A 509 -11.49 -43.54 30.82
N LEU A 510 -10.86 -43.64 29.64
CA LEU A 510 -9.54 -44.27 29.45
C LEU A 510 -8.50 -43.32 28.85
N GLY A 511 -8.87 -42.10 28.47
CA GLY A 511 -7.95 -41.12 27.91
C GLY A 511 -7.03 -40.52 28.98
N LYS A 512 -5.78 -40.23 28.57
CA LYS A 512 -4.78 -39.61 29.44
C LYS A 512 -5.18 -38.16 29.78
N LYS A 513 -5.65 -37.93 31.00
CA LYS A 513 -5.94 -36.60 31.52
C LYS A 513 -4.62 -35.90 31.87
N LEU A 514 -4.35 -34.76 31.24
CA LEU A 514 -3.17 -33.94 31.50
C LEU A 514 -3.52 -32.76 32.42
N SER A 515 -2.50 -32.06 32.92
CA SER A 515 -2.62 -30.84 33.72
C SER A 515 -3.41 -29.75 32.98
N SER A 516 -3.92 -28.77 33.73
CA SER A 516 -4.75 -27.68 33.19
C SER A 516 -4.04 -26.82 32.13
N GLU A 517 -2.71 -26.76 32.14
CA GLU A 517 -1.91 -26.07 31.11
C GLU A 517 -2.05 -26.68 29.71
N HIS A 518 -2.53 -27.92 29.63
CA HIS A 518 -2.79 -28.60 28.37
C HIS A 518 -4.20 -28.39 27.84
N LEU A 519 -5.12 -27.83 28.63
CA LEU A 519 -6.51 -27.58 28.25
C LEU A 519 -6.66 -26.22 27.54
N PRO A 520 -7.69 -26.05 26.70
CA PRO A 520 -7.94 -24.76 26.05
C PRO A 520 -8.28 -23.67 27.09
N PRO A 521 -8.02 -22.38 26.76
CA PRO A 521 -8.48 -21.26 27.57
C PRO A 521 -10.02 -21.27 27.66
N LYS A 522 -10.54 -20.77 28.80
CA LYS A 522 -11.97 -20.80 29.13
C LYS A 522 -12.78 -19.77 28.38
#